data_AF-A0AAV2SDV6-F1
#
_entry.id   AF-A0AAV2SDV6-F1
#
_cell.length_a   1.000
_cell.length_b   1.000
_cell.length_c   1.000
_cell.angle_alpha   90.00
_cell.angle_beta   90.00
_cell.angle_gamma   90.00
#
_symmetry.space_group_name_H-M   'P 1'
#
loop_
_entity.id
_entity.type
_entity.pdbx_description
1 polymer ?
#
loop_
_entity_poly.entity_id
_entity_poly.type
_entity_poly.pdbx_seq_one_letter_code
_entity_poly.pdbx_strand_id
1 'polypeptide(L)'
;ISRRYAEFSGAVMVLHDKFPCEGVDGLMLQLQDEVEKVILKMAAVFQQRKDQLIFLINNYDMMLTILSEKTREDSRECERLKELLAGRTSEYIEEVLAPHFGGMLTFVRETDHLIANNNIQALKEYEKKVVPLVRLFSQTWRKSVEKLHNEVMQCFSNFRTGTLVLQRALEALITAHHTFNRVLAHQAFAHLNIKQDIVNSHHLIVEAKKYKPTF
;
A
#
# COMPACT_ATOMS: atom_id res chain seq x y z
N ILE A 1 -24.15 3.36 -2.43
CA ILE A 1 -24.09 4.48 -3.40
C ILE A 1 -23.12 4.13 -4.54
N SER A 2 -21.88 3.78 -4.23
CA SER A 2 -20.81 3.44 -5.19
C SER A 2 -21.19 2.37 -6.23
N ARG A 3 -21.80 1.25 -5.83
CA ARG A 3 -22.30 0.22 -6.78
C ARG A 3 -23.33 0.79 -7.76
N ARG A 4 -24.33 1.53 -7.27
CA ARG A 4 -25.38 2.13 -8.11
C ARG A 4 -24.80 3.14 -9.09
N TYR A 5 -23.84 3.95 -8.64
CA TYR A 5 -23.09 4.85 -9.52
C TYR A 5 -22.37 4.08 -10.63
N ALA A 6 -21.58 3.05 -10.29
CA ALA A 6 -20.84 2.28 -11.28
C ALA A 6 -21.77 1.55 -12.27
N GLU A 7 -22.89 1.00 -11.80
CA GLU A 7 -23.88 0.35 -12.65
C GLU A 7 -24.54 1.32 -13.63
N PHE A 8 -24.94 2.50 -13.14
CA PHE A 8 -25.53 3.56 -13.95
C PHE A 8 -24.53 4.12 -14.95
N SER A 9 -23.33 4.50 -14.48
CA SER A 9 -22.26 5.03 -15.31
C SER A 9 -21.87 4.06 -16.42
N GLY A 10 -21.68 2.78 -16.09
CA GLY A 10 -21.38 1.76 -17.09
C GLY A 10 -22.49 1.60 -18.12
N ALA A 11 -23.77 1.67 -17.71
CA ALA A 11 -24.89 1.59 -18.65
C ALA A 11 -24.96 2.81 -19.58
N VAL A 12 -24.74 4.02 -19.05
CA VAL A 12 -24.71 5.26 -19.85
C VAL A 12 -23.57 5.22 -20.86
N MET A 13 -22.37 4.79 -20.46
CA MET A 13 -21.23 4.69 -21.37
C MET A 13 -21.45 3.66 -22.48
N VAL A 14 -22.03 2.50 -22.17
CA VAL A 14 -22.39 1.50 -23.19
C VAL A 14 -23.41 2.04 -24.21
N LEU A 15 -24.36 2.87 -23.75
CA LEU A 15 -25.31 3.52 -24.64
C LEU A 15 -24.64 4.62 -25.47
N HIS A 16 -23.79 5.42 -24.86
CA HIS A 16 -23.05 6.50 -25.51
C HIS A 16 -22.11 5.96 -26.61
N ASP A 17 -21.43 4.83 -26.37
CA ASP A 17 -20.59 4.16 -27.37
C ASP A 17 -21.39 3.72 -28.61
N LYS A 18 -22.67 3.37 -28.45
CA LYS A 18 -23.56 2.97 -29.55
C LYS A 18 -24.27 4.16 -30.20
N PHE A 19 -24.59 5.17 -29.40
CA PHE A 19 -25.36 6.35 -29.78
C PHE A 19 -24.69 7.59 -29.20
N PRO A 20 -23.62 8.10 -29.85
CA PRO A 20 -22.88 9.25 -29.36
C PRO A 20 -23.79 10.46 -29.20
N CYS A 21 -23.72 11.09 -28.04
CA CYS A 21 -24.51 12.25 -27.67
C CYS A 21 -23.59 13.32 -27.09
N GLU A 22 -23.66 14.53 -27.64
CA GLU A 22 -22.78 15.63 -27.25
C GLU A 22 -22.95 15.99 -25.76
N GLY A 23 -21.83 16.21 -25.07
CA GLY A 23 -21.82 16.61 -23.67
C GLY A 23 -21.95 15.48 -22.63
N VAL A 24 -22.25 14.24 -23.03
CA VAL A 24 -22.35 13.10 -22.10
C VAL A 24 -21.03 12.88 -21.35
N ASP A 25 -19.90 12.89 -22.05
CA ASP A 25 -18.57 12.74 -21.42
C ASP A 25 -18.34 13.78 -20.31
N GLY A 26 -18.72 15.04 -20.57
CA GLY A 26 -18.60 16.13 -19.61
C GLY A 26 -19.47 15.92 -18.36
N LEU A 27 -20.71 15.47 -18.54
CA LEU A 27 -21.63 15.16 -17.44
C LEU A 27 -21.16 13.94 -16.64
N MET A 28 -20.62 12.91 -17.30
CA MET A 28 -20.09 11.72 -16.66
C MET A 28 -18.87 12.04 -15.80
N LEU A 29 -17.98 12.92 -16.26
CA LEU A 29 -16.84 13.41 -15.49
C LEU A 29 -17.29 14.20 -14.25
N GLN A 30 -18.26 15.11 -14.40
CA GLN A 30 -18.82 15.85 -13.27
C GLN A 30 -19.46 14.91 -12.25
N LEU A 31 -20.19 13.90 -12.71
CA LEU A 31 -20.79 12.90 -11.85
C LEU A 31 -19.72 12.11 -11.08
N GLN A 32 -18.64 11.70 -11.75
CA GLN A 32 -17.52 11.02 -11.11
C GLN A 32 -16.89 11.88 -10.01
N ASP A 33 -16.62 13.16 -10.30
CA ASP A 33 -16.06 14.11 -9.33
C ASP A 33 -16.96 14.26 -8.09
N GLU A 34 -18.27 14.39 -8.28
CA GLU A 34 -19.21 14.53 -7.17
C GLU A 34 -19.34 13.24 -6.34
N VAL A 35 -19.36 12.08 -6.99
CA VAL A 35 -19.39 10.79 -6.30
C VAL A 35 -18.11 10.58 -5.50
N GLU A 36 -16.95 10.96 -6.05
CA GLU A 36 -15.68 10.88 -5.32
C GLU A 36 -15.70 11.76 -4.06
N LYS A 37 -16.19 13.02 -4.16
CA LYS A 37 -16.36 13.91 -3.00
C LYS A 37 -17.30 13.33 -1.95
N VAL A 38 -18.40 12.71 -2.36
CA VAL A 38 -19.34 12.05 -1.44
C VAL A 38 -18.66 10.87 -0.73
N ILE A 39 -17.96 10.03 -1.47
CA ILE A 39 -17.24 8.88 -0.89
C ILE A 39 -16.17 9.35 0.10
N LEU A 40 -15.41 10.41 -0.21
CA LEU A 40 -14.44 11.01 0.72
C LEU A 40 -15.11 11.53 2.00
N LYS A 41 -16.26 12.20 1.89
CA LYS A 41 -17.04 12.65 3.07
C LYS A 41 -17.54 11.47 3.90
N MET A 42 -17.96 10.38 3.26
CA MET A 42 -18.38 9.15 3.96
C MET A 42 -17.19 8.48 4.65
N ALA A 43 -16.01 8.45 4.02
CA ALA A 43 -14.80 7.96 4.64
C ALA A 43 -14.44 8.76 5.89
N ALA A 44 -14.61 10.09 5.87
CA ALA A 44 -14.30 10.95 7.02
C ALA A 44 -15.16 10.69 8.28
N VAL A 45 -16.20 9.86 8.20
CA VAL A 45 -16.98 9.41 9.36
C VAL A 45 -16.19 8.44 10.24
N PHE A 46 -15.25 7.68 9.67
CA PHE A 46 -14.40 6.78 10.45
C PHE A 46 -13.32 7.56 11.20
N GLN A 47 -13.12 7.23 12.49
CA GLN A 47 -12.15 7.92 13.34
C GLN A 47 -10.70 7.54 13.02
N GLN A 48 -10.44 6.26 12.73
CA GLN A 48 -9.09 5.79 12.45
C GLN A 48 -8.76 5.95 10.98
N ARG A 49 -7.57 6.47 10.65
CA ARG A 49 -7.11 6.63 9.26
C ARG A 49 -7.16 5.31 8.50
N LYS A 50 -6.73 4.21 9.15
CA LYS A 50 -6.81 2.85 8.60
C LYS A 50 -8.22 2.48 8.12
N ASP A 51 -9.25 2.75 8.93
CA ASP A 51 -10.64 2.42 8.58
C ASP A 51 -11.15 3.27 7.41
N GLN A 52 -10.74 4.55 7.35
CA GLN A 52 -11.02 5.42 6.20
C GLN A 52 -10.44 4.84 4.91
N LEU A 53 -9.19 4.38 4.96
CA LEU A 53 -8.49 3.80 3.81
C LEU A 53 -9.11 2.49 3.36
N ILE A 54 -9.47 1.60 4.30
CA ILE A 54 -10.18 0.35 4.01
C ILE A 54 -11.50 0.64 3.28
N PHE A 55 -12.28 1.59 3.78
CA PHE A 55 -13.52 2.01 3.14
C PHE A 55 -13.29 2.51 1.71
N LEU A 56 -12.30 3.38 1.52
CA LEU A 56 -11.98 3.94 0.20
C LEU A 56 -11.54 2.87 -0.79
N ILE A 57 -10.61 1.99 -0.39
CA ILE A 57 -10.11 0.89 -1.22
C ILE A 57 -11.25 -0.04 -1.65
N ASN A 58 -12.09 -0.49 -0.70
CA ASN A 58 -13.23 -1.36 -1.00
C ASN A 58 -14.23 -0.71 -1.97
N ASN A 59 -14.48 0.59 -1.83
CA ASN A 59 -15.39 1.30 -2.73
C ASN A 59 -14.79 1.51 -4.13
N TYR A 60 -13.51 1.87 -4.23
CA TYR A 60 -12.83 2.06 -5.51
C TYR A 60 -12.66 0.73 -6.25
N ASP A 61 -12.29 -0.34 -5.56
CA ASP A 61 -12.21 -1.69 -6.12
C ASP A 61 -13.56 -2.16 -6.69
N MET A 62 -14.65 -1.96 -5.94
CA MET A 62 -15.99 -2.33 -6.39
C MET A 62 -16.43 -1.53 -7.62
N MET A 63 -16.20 -0.21 -7.63
CA MET A 63 -16.55 0.62 -8.78
C MET A 63 -15.72 0.25 -10.01
N LEU A 64 -14.42 0.04 -9.83
CA LEU A 64 -13.51 -0.36 -10.90
C LEU A 64 -13.91 -1.70 -11.49
N THR A 65 -14.22 -2.69 -10.65
CA THR A 65 -14.67 -4.03 -11.09
C THR A 65 -15.91 -3.91 -11.98
N ILE A 66 -16.95 -3.22 -11.53
CA ILE A 66 -18.20 -3.07 -12.29
C ILE A 66 -17.99 -2.29 -13.59
N LEU A 67 -17.18 -1.23 -13.57
CA LEU A 67 -16.93 -0.41 -14.76
C LEU A 67 -16.07 -1.14 -15.79
N SER A 68 -15.06 -1.91 -15.35
CA SER A 68 -14.22 -2.72 -16.23
C SER A 68 -14.98 -3.84 -16.95
N GLU A 69 -16.08 -4.33 -16.36
CA GLU A 69 -16.96 -5.32 -17.01
C GLU A 69 -17.86 -4.72 -18.10
N LYS A 70 -18.13 -3.42 -18.03
CA LYS A 70 -19.11 -2.74 -18.90
C LYS A 70 -18.48 -1.80 -19.92
N THR A 71 -17.30 -1.29 -19.64
CA THR A 71 -16.58 -0.31 -20.46
C THR A 71 -15.20 -0.83 -20.80
N ARG A 72 -14.47 -0.13 -21.67
CA ARG A 72 -13.07 -0.47 -21.94
C ARG A 72 -12.22 -0.24 -20.70
N GLU A 73 -11.27 -1.12 -20.42
CA GLU A 73 -10.42 -1.01 -19.22
C GLU A 73 -9.54 0.25 -19.22
N ASP A 74 -9.25 0.80 -20.40
CA ASP A 74 -8.48 2.04 -20.63
C ASP A 74 -9.36 3.30 -20.70
N SER A 75 -10.64 3.19 -20.32
CA SER A 75 -11.50 4.37 -20.17
C SER A 75 -10.95 5.31 -19.10
N ARG A 76 -11.20 6.61 -19.28
CA ARG A 76 -10.73 7.65 -18.36
C ARG A 76 -11.26 7.44 -16.95
N GLU A 77 -12.49 6.95 -16.81
CA GLU A 77 -13.13 6.65 -15.54
C GLU A 77 -12.42 5.50 -14.82
N CYS A 78 -12.08 4.44 -15.56
CA CYS A 78 -11.33 3.30 -15.05
C CYS A 78 -9.92 3.70 -14.64
N GLU A 79 -9.19 4.46 -15.46
CA GLU A 79 -7.84 4.95 -15.14
C GLU A 79 -7.83 5.82 -13.88
N ARG A 80 -8.78 6.76 -13.75
CA ARG A 80 -8.90 7.56 -12.53
C ARG A 80 -9.13 6.70 -11.29
N LEU A 81 -10.00 5.68 -11.38
CA LEU A 81 -10.23 4.77 -10.26
C LEU A 81 -9.00 3.91 -9.94
N LYS A 82 -8.22 3.49 -10.94
CA LYS A 82 -6.94 2.78 -10.72
C LYS A 82 -5.94 3.66 -9.98
N GLU A 83 -5.80 4.92 -10.36
CA GLU A 83 -4.92 5.89 -9.68
C GLU A 83 -5.33 6.10 -8.21
N LEU A 84 -6.63 6.33 -7.98
CA LEU A 84 -7.17 6.51 -6.63
C LEU A 84 -6.98 5.25 -5.77
N LEU A 85 -7.26 4.08 -6.33
CA LEU A 85 -7.08 2.79 -5.67
C LEU A 85 -5.60 2.56 -5.33
N ALA A 86 -4.69 2.83 -6.26
CA ALA A 86 -3.24 2.69 -6.06
C ALA A 86 -2.73 3.63 -4.97
N GLY A 87 -3.14 4.91 -5.00
CA GLY A 87 -2.77 5.90 -3.99
C GLY A 87 -3.23 5.51 -2.60
N ARG A 88 -4.50 5.13 -2.44
CA ARG A 88 -5.04 4.69 -1.14
C ARG A 88 -4.45 3.37 -0.66
N THR A 89 -4.13 2.46 -1.58
CA THR A 89 -3.43 1.21 -1.24
C THR A 89 -2.03 1.48 -0.71
N SER A 90 -1.27 2.38 -1.35
CA SER A 90 0.05 2.78 -0.87
C SER A 90 -0.01 3.38 0.53
N GLU A 91 -0.96 4.29 0.76
CA GLU A 91 -1.16 4.92 2.07
C GLU A 91 -1.58 3.90 3.14
N TYR A 92 -2.46 2.97 2.79
CA TYR A 92 -2.86 1.90 3.69
C TYR A 92 -1.66 1.04 4.09
N ILE A 93 -0.82 0.64 3.14
CA ILE A 93 0.38 -0.17 3.42
C ILE A 93 1.28 0.49 4.46
N GLU A 94 1.49 1.81 4.37
CA GLU A 94 2.27 2.54 5.38
C GLU A 94 1.63 2.46 6.76
N GLU A 95 0.31 2.68 6.85
CA GLU A 95 -0.46 2.64 8.11
C GLU A 95 -0.42 1.26 8.78
N VAL A 96 -0.55 0.17 8.01
CA VAL A 96 -0.54 -1.19 8.58
C VAL A 96 0.89 -1.69 8.90
N LEU A 97 1.92 -1.25 8.18
CA LEU A 97 3.30 -1.60 8.51
C LEU A 97 3.84 -0.81 9.72
N ALA A 98 3.38 0.43 9.95
CA ALA A 98 3.94 1.31 10.97
C ALA A 98 3.95 0.74 12.40
N PRO A 99 2.88 0.09 12.92
CA PRO A 99 2.88 -0.47 14.28
C PRO A 99 3.93 -1.56 14.52
N HIS A 100 4.33 -2.26 13.46
CA HIS A 100 5.22 -3.42 13.52
C HIS A 100 6.66 -3.09 13.09
N PHE A 101 6.79 -2.21 12.09
CA PHE A 101 8.05 -1.96 11.40
C PHE A 101 8.39 -0.47 11.32
N GLY A 102 7.57 0.43 11.86
CA GLY A 102 7.73 1.88 11.72
C GLY A 102 9.09 2.42 12.14
N GLY A 103 9.68 1.87 13.21
CA GLY A 103 11.04 2.22 13.63
C GLY A 103 12.11 1.88 12.58
N MET A 104 12.02 0.69 11.98
CA MET A 104 12.91 0.26 10.90
C MET A 104 12.66 1.07 9.63
N LEU A 105 11.40 1.28 9.25
CA LEU A 105 11.02 2.04 8.05
C LEU A 105 11.52 3.49 8.12
N THR A 106 11.34 4.14 9.27
CA THR A 106 11.82 5.51 9.51
C THR A 106 13.34 5.56 9.47
N PHE A 107 14.02 4.65 10.18
CA PHE A 107 15.47 4.53 10.16
C PHE A 107 16.00 4.40 8.74
N VAL A 108 15.44 3.48 7.95
CA VAL A 108 15.86 3.23 6.57
C VAL A 108 15.67 4.49 5.72
N ARG A 109 14.51 5.15 5.80
CA ARG A 109 14.22 6.37 5.04
C ARG A 109 15.20 7.50 5.35
N GLU A 110 15.45 7.74 6.64
CA GLU A 110 16.35 8.81 7.10
C GLU A 110 17.81 8.51 6.76
N THR A 111 18.26 7.28 7.02
CA THR A 111 19.66 6.90 6.78
C THR A 111 20.00 6.77 5.30
N ASP A 112 19.06 6.31 4.45
CA ASP A 112 19.29 6.23 3.01
C ASP A 112 19.49 7.62 2.40
N HIS A 113 18.72 8.62 2.86
CA HIS A 113 18.93 10.03 2.49
C HIS A 113 20.29 10.56 2.96
N LEU A 114 20.74 10.20 4.15
CA LEU A 114 22.07 10.61 4.66
C LEU A 114 23.22 9.96 3.87
N ILE A 115 23.09 8.69 3.50
CA ILE A 115 24.07 7.98 2.67
C ILE A 115 24.12 8.61 1.27
N ALA A 116 22.97 8.90 0.66
CA ALA A 116 22.89 9.55 -0.65
C ALA A 116 23.59 10.92 -0.68
N ASN A 117 23.51 11.67 0.43
CA ASN A 117 24.18 12.97 0.60
C ASN A 117 25.60 12.89 1.19
N ASN A 118 26.15 11.68 1.36
CA ASN A 118 27.46 11.43 1.95
C ASN A 118 27.67 12.06 3.36
N ASN A 119 26.59 12.22 4.13
CA ASN A 119 26.63 12.81 5.47
C ASN A 119 26.90 11.74 6.54
N ILE A 120 28.15 11.27 6.58
CA ILE A 120 28.60 10.19 7.48
C ILE A 120 28.51 10.61 8.96
N GLN A 121 28.70 11.90 9.27
CA GLN A 121 28.66 12.38 10.65
C GLN A 121 27.26 12.25 11.25
N ALA A 122 26.22 12.71 10.52
CA ALA A 122 24.83 12.54 10.95
C ALA A 122 24.43 11.06 11.00
N LEU A 123 24.97 10.21 10.10
CA LEU A 123 24.69 8.78 10.12
C LEU A 123 25.14 8.11 11.42
N LYS A 124 26.27 8.53 12.00
CA LYS A 124 26.76 8.00 13.29
C LYS A 124 25.83 8.31 14.47
N GLU A 125 25.03 9.38 14.40
CA GLU A 125 24.06 9.70 15.46
C GLU A 125 22.97 8.62 15.63
N TYR A 126 22.73 7.84 14.57
CA TYR A 126 21.77 6.73 14.58
C TYR A 126 22.32 5.45 15.22
N GLU A 127 23.62 5.38 15.56
CA GLU A 127 24.27 4.20 16.14
C GLU A 127 23.51 3.64 17.35
N LYS A 128 23.04 4.52 18.25
CA LYS A 128 22.28 4.13 19.45
C LYS A 128 20.93 3.45 19.12
N LYS A 129 20.36 3.74 17.94
CA LYS A 129 19.09 3.16 17.47
C LYS A 129 19.32 1.82 16.74
N VAL A 130 20.49 1.59 16.17
CA VAL A 130 20.80 0.42 15.33
C VAL A 130 20.60 -0.90 16.08
N VAL A 131 21.26 -1.07 17.23
CA VAL A 131 21.22 -2.34 17.99
C VAL A 131 19.78 -2.68 18.45
N PRO A 132 19.01 -1.75 19.06
CA PRO A 132 17.61 -2.01 19.41
C PRO A 132 16.74 -2.40 18.20
N LEU A 133 16.91 -1.72 17.06
CA LEU A 133 16.12 -2.00 15.85
C LEU A 133 16.41 -3.39 15.29
N VAL A 134 17.68 -3.79 15.20
CA VAL A 134 18.07 -5.13 14.73
C VAL A 134 17.49 -6.21 15.65
N ARG A 135 17.64 -6.06 16.97
CA ARG A 135 17.12 -7.03 17.94
C ARG A 135 15.60 -7.14 17.88
N LEU A 136 14.89 -6.01 17.86
CA LEU A 136 13.43 -5.98 17.79
C LEU A 136 12.92 -6.65 16.50
N PHE A 137 13.53 -6.32 15.36
CA PHE A 137 13.16 -6.93 14.08
C PHE A 137 13.40 -8.44 14.11
N SER A 138 14.61 -8.88 14.47
CA SER A 138 14.99 -10.30 14.48
C SER A 138 14.10 -11.15 15.40
N GLN A 139 13.59 -10.57 16.49
CA GLN A 139 12.69 -11.26 17.43
C GLN A 139 11.23 -11.31 16.97
N THR A 140 10.75 -10.28 16.28
CA THR A 140 9.30 -10.09 16.08
C THR A 140 8.81 -10.18 14.64
N TRP A 141 9.72 -10.17 13.64
CA TRP A 141 9.34 -10.06 12.22
C TRP A 141 8.34 -11.14 11.78
N ARG A 142 8.57 -12.42 12.13
CA ARG A 142 7.73 -13.54 11.68
C ARG A 142 6.31 -13.43 12.21
N LYS A 143 6.17 -13.19 13.52
CA LYS A 143 4.87 -12.98 14.17
C LYS A 143 4.15 -11.74 13.63
N SER A 144 4.91 -10.68 13.33
CA SER A 144 4.35 -9.45 12.77
C SER A 144 3.86 -9.63 11.33
N VAL A 145 4.58 -10.42 10.51
CA VAL A 145 4.15 -10.80 9.16
C VAL A 145 2.87 -11.65 9.18
N GLU A 146 2.76 -12.60 10.11
CA GLU A 146 1.55 -13.40 10.27
C GLU A 146 0.35 -12.54 10.71
N LYS A 147 0.56 -11.63 11.67
CA LYS A 147 -0.48 -10.70 12.11
C LYS A 147 -0.91 -9.76 10.97
N LEU A 148 0.05 -9.24 10.21
CA LEU A 148 -0.17 -8.43 9.01
C LEU A 148 -1.08 -9.17 8.02
N HIS A 149 -0.78 -10.44 7.72
CA HIS A 149 -1.63 -11.26 6.85
C HIS A 149 -3.07 -11.35 7.37
N ASN A 150 -3.25 -11.76 8.63
CA ASN A 150 -4.57 -11.93 9.21
C ASN A 150 -5.37 -10.63 9.22
N GLU A 151 -4.74 -9.51 9.54
CA GLU A 151 -5.38 -8.19 9.55
C GLU A 151 -5.80 -7.75 8.15
N VAL A 152 -4.91 -7.84 7.16
CA VAL A 152 -5.21 -7.47 5.78
C VAL A 152 -6.35 -8.30 5.21
N MET A 153 -6.32 -9.63 5.41
CA MET A 153 -7.34 -10.52 4.86
C MET A 153 -8.73 -10.32 5.47
N GLN A 154 -8.85 -9.69 6.64
CA GLN A 154 -10.13 -9.36 7.26
C GLN A 154 -10.73 -8.02 6.79
N CYS A 155 -9.92 -7.14 6.18
CA CYS A 155 -10.33 -5.78 5.83
C CYS A 155 -11.02 -5.65 4.47
N PHE A 156 -10.75 -6.57 3.54
CA PHE A 156 -11.16 -6.43 2.15
C PHE A 156 -12.22 -7.46 1.76
N SER A 157 -13.35 -6.98 1.23
CA SER A 157 -14.45 -7.84 0.78
C SER A 157 -14.10 -8.65 -0.47
N ASN A 158 -13.19 -8.13 -1.29
CA ASN A 158 -12.65 -8.82 -2.46
C ASN A 158 -11.33 -9.51 -2.09
N PHE A 159 -11.33 -10.84 -2.13
CA PHE A 159 -10.16 -11.65 -1.80
C PHE A 159 -8.94 -11.36 -2.70
N ARG A 160 -9.18 -11.06 -3.98
CA ARG A 160 -8.12 -10.68 -4.92
C ARG A 160 -7.45 -9.37 -4.49
N THR A 161 -8.25 -8.40 -4.08
CA THR A 161 -7.79 -7.09 -3.60
C THR A 161 -7.02 -7.24 -2.29
N GLY A 162 -7.55 -8.00 -1.33
CA GLY A 162 -6.84 -8.31 -0.08
C GLY A 162 -5.49 -8.98 -0.34
N THR A 163 -5.44 -9.93 -1.26
CA THR A 163 -4.19 -10.59 -1.65
C THR A 163 -3.20 -9.62 -2.32
N LEU A 164 -3.66 -8.76 -3.23
CA LEU A 164 -2.83 -7.75 -3.87
C LEU A 164 -2.25 -6.76 -2.86
N VAL A 165 -3.07 -6.24 -1.95
CA VAL A 165 -2.65 -5.34 -0.88
C VAL A 165 -1.60 -6.00 0.01
N LEU A 166 -1.82 -7.26 0.40
CA LEU A 166 -0.86 -8.01 1.21
C LEU A 166 0.48 -8.19 0.48
N GLN A 167 0.45 -8.57 -0.80
CA GLN A 167 1.67 -8.74 -1.60
C GLN A 167 2.46 -7.43 -1.66
N ARG A 168 1.79 -6.31 -1.91
CA ARG A 168 2.42 -4.98 -1.94
C ARG A 168 3.00 -4.58 -0.58
N ALA A 169 2.33 -4.91 0.52
CA ALA A 169 2.86 -4.68 1.87
C ALA A 169 4.12 -5.52 2.14
N LEU A 170 4.14 -6.79 1.73
CA LEU A 170 5.29 -7.68 1.88
C LEU A 170 6.46 -7.24 0.98
N GLU A 171 6.19 -6.79 -0.24
CA GLU A 171 7.20 -6.22 -1.15
C GLU A 171 7.83 -4.95 -0.57
N ALA A 172 7.02 -4.05 0.00
CA ALA A 172 7.50 -2.85 0.68
C ALA A 172 8.38 -3.21 1.88
N LEU A 173 7.96 -4.20 2.69
CA LEU A 173 8.73 -4.69 3.82
C LEU A 173 10.08 -5.31 3.40
N ILE A 174 10.08 -6.16 2.37
CA ILE A 174 11.30 -6.80 1.84
C ILE A 174 12.25 -5.73 1.30
N THR A 175 11.73 -4.75 0.56
CA THR A 175 12.52 -3.64 0.02
C THR A 175 13.16 -2.85 1.16
N ALA A 176 12.39 -2.47 2.18
CA ALA A 176 12.91 -1.78 3.34
C ALA A 176 13.95 -2.63 4.10
N HIS A 177 13.75 -3.93 4.22
CA HIS A 177 14.70 -4.84 4.86
C HIS A 177 16.02 -4.96 4.07
N HIS A 178 15.98 -4.95 2.74
CA HIS A 178 17.20 -4.90 1.92
C HIS A 178 17.96 -3.60 2.13
N THR A 179 17.25 -2.46 2.10
CA THR A 179 17.87 -1.17 2.38
C THR A 179 18.42 -1.13 3.81
N PHE A 180 17.71 -1.70 4.79
CA PHE A 180 18.20 -1.83 6.16
C PHE A 180 19.52 -2.59 6.20
N ASN A 181 19.60 -3.78 5.60
CA ASN A 181 20.85 -4.54 5.50
C ASN A 181 21.99 -3.77 4.82
N ARG A 182 21.69 -3.00 3.77
CA ARG A 182 22.67 -2.15 3.08
C ARG A 182 23.20 -1.06 4.01
N VAL A 183 22.31 -0.37 4.73
CA VAL A 183 22.67 0.67 5.71
C VAL A 183 23.54 0.07 6.82
N LEU A 184 23.17 -1.10 7.37
CA LEU A 184 23.93 -1.76 8.44
C LEU A 184 25.33 -2.22 7.97
N ALA A 185 25.50 -2.48 6.68
CA ALA A 185 26.81 -2.81 6.09
C ALA A 185 27.69 -1.58 5.83
N HIS A 186 27.19 -0.37 6.05
CA HIS A 186 27.95 0.85 5.86
C HIS A 186 29.08 0.98 6.89
N GLN A 187 30.23 1.53 6.48
CA GLN A 187 31.43 1.69 7.32
C GLN A 187 31.18 2.45 8.62
N ALA A 188 30.16 3.30 8.66
CA ALA A 188 29.76 4.05 9.86
C ALA A 188 29.30 3.16 11.03
N PHE A 189 28.89 1.91 10.76
CA PHE A 189 28.39 0.96 11.75
C PHE A 189 29.26 -0.31 11.86
N ALA A 190 30.41 -0.36 11.17
CA ALA A 190 31.24 -1.56 11.08
C ALA A 190 31.70 -2.07 12.46
N HIS A 191 31.96 -1.16 13.41
CA HIS A 191 32.41 -1.50 14.77
C HIS A 191 31.34 -2.17 15.63
N LEU A 192 30.06 -2.10 15.23
CA LEU A 192 28.96 -2.69 15.99
C LEU A 192 28.83 -4.21 15.80
N ASN A 193 29.41 -4.78 14.73
CA ASN A 193 29.33 -6.22 14.39
C ASN A 193 27.91 -6.83 14.32
N ILE A 194 26.88 -5.99 14.24
CA ILE A 194 25.44 -6.35 14.25
C ILE A 194 24.92 -7.05 12.98
N LYS A 195 25.74 -7.17 11.93
CA LYS A 195 25.34 -7.82 10.67
C LYS A 195 25.02 -9.31 10.86
N GLN A 196 25.58 -9.95 11.88
CA GLN A 196 25.29 -11.35 12.20
C GLN A 196 23.97 -11.53 12.97
N ASP A 197 23.48 -10.47 13.62
CA ASP A 197 22.29 -10.51 14.47
C ASP A 197 20.98 -10.25 13.69
N ILE A 198 21.08 -9.69 12.49
CA ILE A 198 19.93 -9.45 11.62
C ILE A 198 19.54 -10.71 10.85
N VAL A 199 18.24 -10.96 10.78
CA VAL A 199 17.68 -12.07 10.00
C VAL A 199 18.04 -11.93 8.53
N ASN A 200 18.48 -13.02 7.90
CA ASN A 200 18.77 -13.03 6.48
C ASN A 200 17.49 -12.76 5.66
N SER A 201 17.56 -11.84 4.70
CA SER A 201 16.45 -11.49 3.80
C SER A 201 15.80 -12.70 3.13
N HIS A 202 16.55 -13.78 2.91
CA HIS A 202 16.01 -15.02 2.35
C HIS A 202 14.89 -15.60 3.22
N HIS A 203 15.00 -15.56 4.55
CA HIS A 203 13.94 -16.05 5.42
C HIS A 203 12.67 -15.22 5.30
N LEU A 204 12.80 -13.89 5.19
CA LEU A 204 11.66 -13.00 4.99
C LEU A 204 10.97 -13.27 3.63
N ILE A 205 11.75 -13.47 2.57
CA ILE A 205 11.23 -13.80 1.23
C ILE A 205 10.53 -15.15 1.23
N VAL A 206 11.09 -16.17 1.88
CA VAL A 206 10.47 -17.49 2.00
C VAL A 206 9.15 -17.41 2.76
N GLU A 207 9.10 -16.63 3.85
CA GLU A 207 7.87 -16.41 4.59
C GLU A 207 6.82 -15.69 3.73
N ALA A 208 7.20 -14.61 3.05
CA ALA A 208 6.31 -13.86 2.15
C ALA A 208 5.74 -14.73 1.02
N LYS A 209 6.54 -15.68 0.51
CA LYS A 209 6.10 -16.64 -0.52
C LYS A 209 4.94 -17.53 -0.08
N LYS A 210 4.76 -17.79 1.22
CA LYS A 210 3.62 -18.59 1.75
C LYS A 210 2.27 -17.93 1.48
N TYR A 211 2.26 -16.61 1.35
CA TYR A 211 1.04 -15.81 1.16
C TYR A 211 0.81 -15.44 -0.30
N LYS A 212 1.57 -16.02 -1.25
CA LYS A 212 1.35 -15.79 -2.67
C LYS A 212 -0.03 -16.32 -3.07
N PRO A 213 -0.74 -15.60 -3.94
CA PRO A 213 -1.99 -16.12 -4.49
C PRO A 213 -1.75 -17.43 -5.23
N THR A 214 -2.52 -18.46 -4.86
CA THR A 214 -2.73 -19.66 -5.66
C THR A 214 -3.98 -19.41 -6.51
N PHE A 215 -3.80 -18.84 -7.69
CA PHE A 215 -4.87 -18.69 -8.68
C PHE A 215 -4.57 -19.57 -9.89
#